data_AF-G3AG34-F1
#
_entry.id   AF-G3AG34-F1
#
_cell.length_a   1.000
_cell.length_b   1.000
_cell.length_c   1.000
_cell.angle_alpha   90.00
_cell.angle_beta   90.00
_cell.angle_gamma   90.00
#
_symmetry.space_group_name_H-M   'P 1'
#
loop_
_entity.id
_entity.type
_entity.pdbx_description
1 polymer ?
#
loop_
_entity_poly.entity_id
_entity_poly.type
_entity_poly.pdbx_seq_one_letter_code
_entity_poly.pdbx_strand_id
1 'polypeptide(L)'
;MALFSSEFKKLGSNMNTSLWKQVELFVSSLSEFKTFEKVDYNFYLIGIISRIKDKLSQIDAPESTEIWKKIEGLCDGLFSNIVNNTPTDKFSSLFTEAIEEVSDSDDIPIRPSLKLISAMYVLAQEYSQISEDNSNYNIFITDWMRSNFVDIKNKWIRNKLVSELVDAYKSTKSTKEEGNLAENEDKQEEEVPEQKDAEEENGWDDEFDIAEVEEDKSVEEEKLEQAQESEANGKSPVKRSESLSFSVNYLFLLQFCNDAIDKSTLKQLVSVDDSILDIVIQGVTSYYKSNKNVYLPLSL
;
A
#
# COMPACT_ATOMS: atom_id res chain seq x y z
N MET A 1 -33.61 -57.46 4.48
CA MET A 1 -32.50 -56.50 4.37
C MET A 1 -32.83 -55.27 3.52
N ALA A 2 -33.46 -55.39 2.35
CA ALA A 2 -33.76 -54.24 1.47
C ALA A 2 -34.70 -53.17 2.10
N LEU A 3 -35.76 -53.59 2.81
CA LEU A 3 -36.67 -52.69 3.53
C LEU A 3 -35.96 -51.87 4.62
N PHE A 4 -35.17 -52.53 5.46
CA PHE A 4 -34.39 -51.88 6.52
C PHE A 4 -33.37 -50.87 5.95
N SER A 5 -32.72 -51.22 4.83
CA SER A 5 -31.83 -50.30 4.12
C SER A 5 -32.58 -49.07 3.56
N SER A 6 -33.80 -49.26 3.05
CA SER A 6 -34.62 -48.16 2.53
C SER A 6 -35.12 -47.21 3.62
N GLU A 7 -35.54 -47.74 4.78
CA GLU A 7 -35.96 -46.93 5.92
C GLU A 7 -34.80 -46.18 6.56
N PHE A 8 -33.63 -46.82 6.67
CA PHE A 8 -32.42 -46.16 7.17
C PHE A 8 -31.96 -45.03 6.25
N LYS A 9 -32.01 -45.23 4.92
CA LYS A 9 -31.74 -44.16 3.94
C LYS A 9 -32.73 -43.01 4.07
N LYS A 10 -34.02 -43.31 4.26
CA LYS A 10 -35.07 -42.29 4.46
C LYS A 10 -34.85 -41.49 5.75
N LEU A 11 -34.47 -42.15 6.84
CA LEU A 11 -34.12 -41.49 8.10
C LEU A 11 -32.91 -40.58 7.91
N GLY A 12 -31.84 -41.07 7.27
CA GLY A 12 -30.65 -40.28 6.96
C GLY A 12 -30.96 -39.05 6.12
N SER A 13 -31.79 -39.19 5.08
CA SER A 13 -32.26 -38.07 4.26
C SER A 13 -33.03 -37.04 5.09
N ASN A 14 -33.98 -37.48 5.91
CA ASN A 14 -34.78 -36.58 6.74
C ASN A 14 -33.93 -35.83 7.78
N MET A 15 -32.96 -36.51 8.40
CA MET A 15 -32.03 -35.90 9.34
C MET A 15 -31.14 -34.86 8.65
N ASN A 16 -30.63 -35.16 7.46
CA ASN A 16 -29.83 -34.22 6.68
C ASN A 16 -30.64 -32.98 6.28
N THR A 17 -31.85 -33.15 5.74
CA THR A 17 -32.72 -32.02 5.40
C THR A 17 -33.05 -31.17 6.63
N SER A 18 -33.34 -31.80 7.79
CA SER A 18 -33.59 -31.06 9.03
C SER A 18 -32.37 -30.29 9.51
N LEU A 19 -31.17 -30.88 9.42
CA LEU A 19 -29.92 -30.22 9.78
C LEU A 19 -29.69 -28.99 8.90
N TRP A 20 -29.79 -29.14 7.58
CA TRP A 20 -29.56 -28.04 6.63
C TRP A 20 -30.56 -26.90 6.81
N LYS A 21 -31.82 -27.21 7.14
CA LYS A 21 -32.81 -26.18 7.49
C LYS A 21 -32.41 -25.38 8.74
N GLN A 22 -31.86 -26.03 9.76
CA GLN A 22 -31.37 -25.34 10.97
C GLN A 22 -30.13 -24.49 10.67
N VAL A 23 -29.22 -25.00 9.84
CA VAL A 23 -28.05 -24.24 9.36
C VAL A 23 -28.49 -23.00 8.59
N GLU A 24 -29.47 -23.15 7.68
CA GLU A 24 -30.01 -22.02 6.93
C GLU A 24 -30.61 -20.95 7.84
N LEU A 25 -31.42 -21.35 8.82
CA LEU A 25 -31.99 -20.41 9.80
C LEU A 25 -30.89 -19.69 10.57
N PHE A 26 -29.87 -20.42 11.04
CA PHE A 26 -28.75 -19.83 11.77
C PHE A 26 -27.96 -18.83 10.91
N VAL A 27 -27.59 -19.19 9.68
CA VAL A 27 -26.89 -18.31 8.73
C VAL A 27 -27.73 -17.08 8.39
N SER A 28 -29.04 -17.25 8.23
CA SER A 28 -29.97 -16.15 7.97
C SER A 28 -30.02 -15.19 9.15
N SER A 29 -30.09 -15.69 10.39
CA SER A 29 -29.98 -14.87 11.60
C SER A 29 -28.62 -14.18 11.70
N LEU A 30 -27.52 -14.85 11.33
CA LEU A 30 -26.20 -14.21 11.27
C LEU A 30 -26.17 -13.02 10.30
N SER A 31 -26.89 -13.13 9.18
CA SER A 31 -27.02 -12.07 8.19
C SER A 31 -27.76 -10.83 8.70
N GLU A 32 -28.62 -10.99 9.70
CA GLU A 32 -29.34 -9.87 10.32
C GLU A 32 -28.44 -9.03 11.23
N PHE A 33 -27.38 -9.63 11.79
CA PHE A 33 -26.29 -8.89 12.41
C PHE A 33 -25.48 -8.24 11.29
N LYS A 34 -25.96 -7.10 10.80
CA LYS A 34 -25.18 -6.22 9.94
C LYS A 34 -23.77 -6.07 10.52
N THR A 35 -22.79 -5.96 9.65
CA THR A 35 -21.38 -5.79 10.03
C THR A 35 -21.27 -4.85 11.22
N PHE A 36 -20.70 -5.32 12.32
CA PHE A 36 -20.63 -4.55 13.55
C PHE A 36 -19.72 -3.34 13.35
N GLU A 37 -20.04 -2.23 14.01
CA GLU A 37 -19.16 -1.05 14.08
C GLU A 37 -17.83 -1.40 14.73
N LYS A 38 -17.85 -2.31 15.72
CA LYS A 38 -16.64 -2.83 16.34
C LYS A 38 -16.05 -3.97 15.51
N VAL A 39 -14.86 -3.75 14.98
CA VAL A 39 -14.13 -4.69 14.11
C VAL A 39 -13.93 -6.06 14.76
N ASP A 40 -13.69 -6.12 16.08
CA ASP A 40 -13.52 -7.38 16.83
C ASP A 40 -14.68 -8.36 16.68
N TYR A 41 -15.92 -7.85 16.69
CA TYR A 41 -17.10 -8.71 16.56
C TYR A 41 -17.20 -9.32 15.17
N ASN A 42 -16.69 -8.62 14.15
CA ASN A 42 -16.64 -9.17 12.80
C ASN A 42 -15.64 -10.33 12.72
N PHE A 43 -14.47 -10.21 13.37
CA PHE A 43 -13.51 -11.33 13.48
C PHE A 43 -14.10 -12.53 14.23
N TYR A 44 -14.85 -12.29 15.31
CA TYR A 44 -15.53 -13.36 16.04
C TYR A 44 -16.57 -14.10 15.17
N LEU A 45 -17.39 -13.35 14.42
CA LEU A 45 -18.36 -13.96 13.49
C LEU A 45 -17.68 -14.78 12.39
N ILE A 46 -16.58 -14.29 11.82
CA ILE A 46 -15.79 -15.06 10.85
C ILE A 46 -15.31 -16.36 11.48
N GLY A 47 -14.81 -16.34 12.72
CA GLY A 47 -14.40 -17.55 13.44
C GLY A 47 -15.53 -18.58 13.59
N ILE A 48 -16.76 -18.14 13.85
CA ILE A 48 -17.94 -19.02 13.89
C ILE A 48 -18.23 -19.61 12.50
N ILE A 49 -18.26 -18.76 11.48
CA ILE A 49 -18.55 -19.16 10.09
C ILE A 49 -17.51 -20.17 9.58
N SER A 50 -16.24 -19.97 9.92
CA SER A 50 -15.13 -20.88 9.63
C SER A 50 -15.42 -22.29 10.12
N ARG A 51 -15.74 -22.41 11.41
CA ARG A 51 -16.02 -23.69 12.07
C ARG A 51 -17.23 -24.38 11.47
N ILE A 52 -18.25 -23.61 11.10
CA ILE A 52 -19.44 -24.14 10.43
C ILE A 52 -19.08 -24.71 9.06
N LYS A 53 -18.30 -23.97 8.26
CA LYS A 53 -17.87 -24.46 6.94
C LYS A 53 -17.05 -25.73 7.05
N ASP A 54 -16.08 -25.76 7.96
CA ASP A 54 -15.22 -26.93 8.17
C ASP A 54 -16.03 -28.17 8.58
N LYS A 55 -17.00 -28.01 9.49
CA LYS A 55 -17.82 -29.13 9.98
C LYS A 55 -18.84 -29.62 8.96
N LEU A 56 -19.41 -28.73 8.16
CA LEU A 56 -20.47 -29.09 7.22
C LEU A 56 -19.95 -29.44 5.81
N SER A 57 -18.71 -29.07 5.46
CA SER A 57 -18.06 -29.44 4.20
C SER A 57 -17.96 -30.96 3.98
N GLN A 58 -18.05 -31.75 5.05
CA GLN A 58 -18.01 -33.21 5.02
C GLN A 58 -19.38 -33.85 4.73
N ILE A 59 -20.46 -33.05 4.71
CA ILE A 59 -21.83 -33.53 4.49
C ILE A 59 -22.23 -33.16 3.07
N ASP A 60 -22.19 -34.15 2.18
CA ASP A 60 -22.55 -33.98 0.77
C ASP A 60 -24.07 -33.85 0.63
N ALA A 61 -24.55 -32.65 0.29
CA ALA A 61 -25.98 -32.35 0.17
C ALA A 61 -26.23 -31.30 -0.92
N PRO A 62 -27.21 -31.49 -1.82
CA PRO A 62 -27.58 -30.52 -2.84
C PRO A 62 -27.96 -29.15 -2.26
N GLU A 63 -28.66 -29.14 -1.12
CA GLU A 63 -29.13 -27.95 -0.41
C GLU A 63 -27.98 -27.10 0.17
N SER A 64 -26.77 -27.67 0.25
CA SER A 64 -25.61 -26.97 0.79
C SER A 64 -25.15 -25.81 -0.10
N THR A 65 -25.36 -25.87 -1.42
CA THR A 65 -24.84 -24.89 -2.38
C THR A 65 -25.37 -23.48 -2.15
N GLU A 66 -26.67 -23.32 -1.89
CA GLU A 66 -27.26 -21.99 -1.64
C GLU A 66 -26.83 -21.42 -0.30
N ILE A 67 -26.71 -22.28 0.71
CA ILE A 67 -26.25 -21.91 2.05
C ILE A 67 -24.78 -21.46 1.99
N TRP A 68 -23.95 -22.12 1.18
CA TRP A 68 -22.56 -21.71 0.96
C TRP A 68 -22.45 -20.34 0.33
N LYS A 69 -23.28 -20.02 -0.66
CA LYS A 69 -23.33 -18.67 -1.25
C LYS A 69 -23.72 -17.61 -0.22
N LYS A 70 -24.68 -17.90 0.67
CA LYS A 70 -25.05 -16.99 1.76
C LYS A 70 -23.88 -16.77 2.72
N ILE A 71 -23.19 -17.85 3.10
CA ILE A 71 -21.99 -17.82 3.96
C ILE A 71 -20.87 -16.99 3.32
N GLU A 72 -20.61 -17.18 2.03
CA GLU A 72 -19.61 -16.43 1.27
C GLU A 72 -19.95 -14.94 1.26
N GLY A 73 -21.18 -14.57 0.90
CA GLY A 73 -21.62 -13.17 0.93
C GLY A 73 -21.52 -12.52 2.31
N LEU A 74 -21.73 -13.27 3.40
CA LEU A 74 -21.50 -12.78 4.76
C LEU A 74 -20.02 -12.55 5.05
N CYS A 75 -19.15 -13.49 4.67
CA CYS A 75 -17.72 -13.33 4.81
C CYS A 75 -17.23 -12.09 4.05
N ASP A 76 -17.74 -11.87 2.84
CA ASP A 76 -17.38 -10.73 2.02
C ASP A 76 -17.73 -9.41 2.71
N GLY A 77 -18.93 -9.33 3.30
CA GLY A 77 -19.37 -8.16 4.06
C GLY A 77 -18.52 -7.93 5.31
N LEU A 78 -18.22 -8.98 6.07
CA LEU A 78 -17.44 -8.91 7.31
C LEU A 78 -16.00 -8.49 7.01
N PHE A 79 -15.33 -9.11 6.03
CA PHE A 79 -13.99 -8.71 5.61
C PHE A 79 -13.95 -7.31 5.02
N SER A 80 -14.96 -6.91 4.24
CA SER A 80 -15.05 -5.54 3.73
C SER A 80 -15.15 -4.53 4.87
N ASN A 81 -15.93 -4.80 5.92
CA ASN A 81 -15.97 -3.93 7.09
C ASN A 81 -14.63 -3.90 7.82
N ILE A 82 -14.02 -5.07 8.07
CA ILE A 82 -12.70 -5.18 8.70
C ILE A 82 -11.68 -4.32 7.95
N VAL A 83 -11.61 -4.47 6.63
CA VAL A 83 -10.61 -3.76 5.84
C VAL A 83 -10.84 -2.25 5.81
N ASN A 84 -12.10 -1.81 5.83
CA ASN A 84 -12.44 -0.39 5.83
C ASN A 84 -12.27 0.30 7.19
N ASN A 85 -12.45 -0.43 8.29
CA ASN A 85 -12.53 0.15 9.64
C ASN A 85 -11.34 -0.24 10.55
N THR A 86 -10.42 -1.09 10.09
CA THR A 86 -9.14 -1.34 10.77
C THR A 86 -8.20 -0.13 10.74
N PRO A 87 -8.03 0.57 9.59
CA PRO A 87 -7.08 1.68 9.51
C PRO A 87 -7.42 2.81 10.49
N THR A 88 -6.46 3.21 11.33
CA THR A 88 -6.67 4.29 12.31
C THR A 88 -6.37 5.68 11.76
N ASP A 89 -6.65 6.71 12.55
CA ASP A 89 -6.24 8.10 12.27
C ASP A 89 -4.72 8.23 12.12
N LYS A 90 -3.95 7.42 12.85
CA LYS A 90 -2.49 7.40 12.75
C LYS A 90 -2.03 6.90 11.38
N PHE A 91 -2.64 5.82 10.89
CA PHE A 91 -2.41 5.36 9.51
C PHE A 91 -2.76 6.46 8.52
N SER A 92 -3.96 7.04 8.66
CA SER A 92 -4.49 8.04 7.72
C SER A 92 -3.58 9.27 7.64
N SER A 93 -3.11 9.80 8.77
CA SER A 93 -2.17 10.93 8.81
C SER A 93 -0.87 10.63 8.08
N LEU A 94 -0.24 9.49 8.38
CA LEU A 94 1.03 9.10 7.74
C LEU A 94 0.87 8.86 6.25
N PHE A 95 -0.27 8.32 5.83
CA PHE A 95 -0.57 8.07 4.43
C PHE A 95 -0.78 9.38 3.66
N THR A 96 -1.55 10.32 4.21
CA THR A 96 -1.72 11.66 3.63
C THR A 96 -0.39 12.38 3.51
N GLU A 97 0.43 12.41 4.56
CA GLU A 97 1.77 12.99 4.53
C GLU A 97 2.64 12.35 3.43
N ALA A 98 2.56 11.03 3.25
CA ALA A 98 3.33 10.31 2.24
C ALA A 98 2.92 10.64 0.80
N ILE A 99 1.65 10.98 0.59
CA ILE A 99 1.10 11.36 -0.72
C ILE A 99 1.50 12.79 -1.08
N GLU A 100 1.59 13.67 -0.09
CA GLU A 100 1.98 15.08 -0.26
C GLU A 100 3.51 15.27 -0.35
N GLU A 101 4.28 14.29 0.12
CA GLU A 101 5.74 14.33 0.13
C GLU A 101 6.33 14.29 -1.30
N VAL A 102 6.90 15.42 -1.71
CA VAL A 102 7.75 15.51 -2.91
C VAL A 102 9.20 15.35 -2.49
N SER A 103 9.89 14.39 -3.12
CA SER A 103 11.34 14.25 -2.93
C SER A 103 12.05 15.25 -3.84
N ASP A 104 12.95 16.06 -3.29
CA ASP A 104 13.81 16.99 -4.05
C ASP A 104 15.19 16.39 -4.36
N SER A 105 15.27 15.05 -4.42
CA SER A 105 16.49 14.31 -4.71
C SER A 105 16.76 14.23 -6.21
N ASP A 106 17.98 14.56 -6.64
CA ASP A 106 18.44 14.30 -8.01
C ASP A 106 18.72 12.79 -8.26
N ASP A 107 18.88 11.99 -7.20
CA ASP A 107 19.08 10.55 -7.30
C ASP A 107 17.78 9.81 -7.67
N ILE A 108 17.93 8.68 -8.37
CA ILE A 108 16.81 7.79 -8.69
C ILE A 108 16.37 7.07 -7.40
N PRO A 109 15.16 7.35 -6.87
CA PRO A 109 14.68 6.69 -5.66
C PRO A 109 14.41 5.21 -5.95
N ILE A 110 15.02 4.33 -5.15
CA ILE A 110 14.80 2.88 -5.22
C ILE A 110 14.01 2.35 -4.00
N ARG A 111 13.59 3.24 -3.10
CA ARG A 111 12.86 2.92 -1.87
C ARG A 111 11.66 3.85 -1.72
N PRO A 112 10.49 3.33 -1.30
CA PRO A 112 9.31 4.14 -1.01
C PRO A 112 9.61 5.16 0.09
N SER A 113 8.80 6.21 0.15
CA SER A 113 9.00 7.25 1.15
C SER A 113 8.88 6.67 2.56
N LEU A 114 9.64 7.25 3.50
CA LEU A 114 9.65 6.76 4.88
C LEU A 114 8.25 6.85 5.51
N LYS A 115 7.47 7.86 5.13
CA LYS A 115 6.08 8.04 5.54
C LYS A 115 5.20 6.91 5.02
N LEU A 116 5.32 6.53 3.75
CA LEU A 116 4.56 5.41 3.19
C LEU A 116 4.95 4.07 3.84
N ILE A 117 6.25 3.84 4.05
CA ILE A 117 6.76 2.67 4.78
C ILE A 117 6.14 2.60 6.17
N SER A 118 6.12 3.74 6.88
CA SER A 118 5.58 3.84 8.24
C SER A 118 4.07 3.64 8.27
N ALA A 119 3.32 4.20 7.31
CA ALA A 119 1.88 4.00 7.18
C ALA A 119 1.57 2.50 6.99
N MET A 120 2.23 1.84 6.04
CA MET A 120 2.01 0.41 5.79
C MET A 120 2.42 -0.47 6.96
N TYR A 121 3.45 -0.07 7.72
CA TYR A 121 3.82 -0.75 8.96
C TYR A 121 2.74 -0.63 10.03
N VAL A 122 2.22 0.58 10.27
CA VAL A 122 1.13 0.83 11.21
C VAL A 122 -0.10 0.01 10.82
N LEU A 123 -0.46 0.01 9.55
CA LEU A 123 -1.59 -0.79 9.05
C LEU A 123 -1.39 -2.29 9.31
N ALA A 124 -0.20 -2.83 9.02
CA ALA A 124 0.12 -4.23 9.29
C ALA A 124 0.05 -4.56 10.79
N GLN A 125 0.50 -3.65 11.64
CA GLN A 125 0.42 -3.79 13.09
C GLN A 125 -1.03 -3.81 13.58
N GLU A 126 -1.89 -2.94 13.05
CA GLU A 126 -3.32 -2.88 13.40
C GLU A 126 -4.03 -4.20 13.06
N TYR A 127 -3.82 -4.73 11.84
CA TYR A 127 -4.36 -6.05 11.48
C TYR A 127 -3.81 -7.18 12.36
N SER A 128 -2.54 -7.11 12.74
CA SER A 128 -1.93 -8.10 13.62
C SER A 128 -2.60 -8.07 14.99
N GLN A 129 -2.68 -6.91 15.64
CA GLN A 129 -3.24 -6.75 16.98
C GLN A 129 -4.68 -7.28 17.08
N ILE A 130 -5.53 -6.95 16.11
CA ILE A 130 -6.91 -7.43 16.11
C ILE A 130 -6.97 -8.97 15.98
N SER A 131 -6.01 -9.58 15.28
CA SER A 131 -5.92 -11.04 15.19
C SER A 131 -5.46 -11.71 16.49
N GLU A 132 -4.53 -11.08 17.22
CA GLU A 132 -3.98 -11.58 18.49
C GLU A 132 -5.04 -11.51 19.59
N ASP A 133 -5.70 -10.37 19.73
CA ASP A 133 -6.68 -10.10 20.79
C ASP A 133 -7.90 -11.03 20.70
N ASN A 134 -8.27 -11.46 19.49
CA ASN A 134 -9.44 -12.28 19.26
C ASN A 134 -9.14 -13.80 19.19
N SER A 135 -7.89 -14.23 19.41
CA SER A 135 -7.48 -15.64 19.31
C SER A 135 -7.91 -16.34 18.01
N ASN A 136 -8.06 -15.56 16.94
CA ASN A 136 -8.69 -15.99 15.68
C ASN A 136 -7.67 -16.11 14.53
N TYR A 137 -6.44 -16.52 14.85
CA TYR A 137 -5.39 -16.80 13.86
C TYR A 137 -5.82 -17.77 12.74
N ASN A 138 -6.80 -18.63 13.02
CA ASN A 138 -7.35 -19.58 12.05
C ASN A 138 -7.92 -18.93 10.78
N ILE A 139 -8.29 -17.65 10.84
CA ILE A 139 -8.82 -16.90 9.69
C ILE A 139 -7.76 -16.74 8.60
N PHE A 140 -6.49 -16.60 8.99
CA PHE A 140 -5.36 -16.54 8.06
C PHE A 140 -4.76 -17.91 7.74
N ILE A 141 -5.18 -18.97 8.43
CA ILE A 141 -4.70 -20.34 8.20
C ILE A 141 -5.59 -21.07 7.19
N THR A 142 -6.90 -20.83 7.22
CA THR A 142 -7.86 -21.54 6.37
C THR A 142 -7.84 -21.00 4.95
N ASP A 143 -7.49 -21.82 3.95
CA ASP A 143 -7.20 -21.37 2.58
C ASP A 143 -8.31 -20.54 1.94
N TRP A 144 -9.58 -20.96 2.08
CA TRP A 144 -10.70 -20.22 1.50
C TRP A 144 -10.96 -18.88 2.20
N MET A 145 -10.70 -18.78 3.50
CA MET A 145 -10.82 -17.53 4.25
C MET A 145 -9.68 -16.58 3.93
N ARG A 146 -8.46 -17.11 3.86
CA ARG A 146 -7.28 -16.37 3.42
C ARG A 146 -7.51 -15.80 2.02
N SER A 147 -7.96 -16.63 1.08
CA SER A 147 -8.24 -16.17 -0.29
C SER A 147 -9.24 -15.03 -0.31
N ASN A 148 -10.36 -15.17 0.42
CA ASN A 148 -11.39 -14.13 0.45
C ASN A 148 -10.88 -12.81 1.07
N PHE A 149 -10.14 -12.91 2.18
CA PHE A 149 -9.51 -11.74 2.79
C PHE A 149 -8.53 -11.06 1.83
N VAL A 150 -7.66 -11.83 1.15
CA VAL A 150 -6.69 -11.32 0.19
C VAL A 150 -7.39 -10.59 -0.95
N ASP A 151 -8.45 -11.16 -1.51
CA ASP A 151 -9.22 -10.55 -2.61
C ASP A 151 -9.82 -9.19 -2.19
N ILE A 152 -10.44 -9.14 -1.00
CA ILE A 152 -11.08 -7.92 -0.48
C ILE A 152 -10.05 -6.86 -0.12
N LYS A 153 -8.96 -7.26 0.56
CA LYS A 153 -7.82 -6.39 0.88
C LYS A 153 -7.22 -5.79 -0.38
N ASN A 154 -6.92 -6.62 -1.39
CA ASN A 154 -6.29 -6.17 -2.62
C ASN A 154 -7.19 -5.19 -3.37
N LYS A 155 -8.50 -5.48 -3.43
CA LYS A 155 -9.48 -4.56 -4.01
C LYS A 155 -9.52 -3.24 -3.27
N TRP A 156 -9.45 -3.25 -1.94
CA TRP A 156 -9.42 -2.03 -1.13
C TRP A 156 -8.13 -1.22 -1.33
N ILE A 157 -6.95 -1.87 -1.32
CA ILE A 157 -5.67 -1.19 -1.58
C ILE A 157 -5.71 -0.49 -2.94
N ARG A 158 -6.19 -1.18 -4.00
CA ARG A 158 -6.29 -0.59 -5.33
C ARG A 158 -7.30 0.56 -5.38
N ASN A 159 -8.51 0.34 -4.86
CA ASN A 159 -9.59 1.30 -5.03
C ASN A 159 -9.45 2.53 -4.12
N LYS A 160 -8.84 2.37 -2.95
CA LYS A 160 -8.67 3.44 -1.97
C LYS A 160 -7.25 4.02 -2.04
N LEU A 161 -6.25 3.26 -1.61
CA LEU A 161 -4.89 3.79 -1.44
C LEU A 161 -4.23 4.17 -2.77
N VAL A 162 -4.28 3.29 -3.77
CA VAL A 162 -3.69 3.57 -5.09
C VAL A 162 -4.45 4.69 -5.79
N SER A 163 -5.78 4.71 -5.73
CA SER A 163 -6.58 5.81 -6.31
C SER A 163 -6.25 7.15 -5.65
N GLU A 164 -6.22 7.23 -4.31
CA GLU A 164 -5.88 8.46 -3.58
C GLU A 164 -4.47 8.97 -3.94
N LEU A 165 -3.49 8.08 -4.06
CA LEU A 165 -2.13 8.43 -4.50
C LEU A 165 -2.11 8.96 -5.94
N VAL A 166 -2.85 8.31 -6.85
CA VAL A 166 -2.95 8.71 -8.26
C VAL A 166 -3.65 10.06 -8.40
N ASP A 167 -4.72 10.28 -7.65
CA ASP A 167 -5.50 11.52 -7.69
C ASP A 167 -4.68 12.69 -7.17
N ALA A 168 -3.98 12.53 -6.06
CA ALA A 168 -3.08 13.57 -5.55
C ALA A 168 -1.95 13.91 -6.53
N TYR A 169 -1.33 12.90 -7.16
CA TYR A 169 -0.31 13.14 -8.18
C TYR A 169 -0.83 13.93 -9.39
N LYS A 170 -2.06 13.64 -9.84
CA LYS A 170 -2.72 14.40 -10.91
C LYS A 170 -3.05 15.83 -10.47
N SER A 171 -3.56 16.03 -9.26
CA SER A 171 -3.85 17.35 -8.72
C SER A 171 -2.60 18.22 -8.64
N THR A 172 -1.48 17.68 -8.15
CA THR A 172 -0.20 18.39 -8.09
C THR A 172 0.31 18.82 -9.47
N LYS A 173 0.07 18.01 -10.52
CA LYS A 173 0.38 18.40 -11.91
C LYS A 173 -0.50 19.54 -12.41
N SER A 174 -1.81 19.45 -12.22
CA SER A 174 -2.76 20.46 -12.72
C SER A 174 -2.55 21.84 -12.07
N THR A 175 -2.32 21.89 -10.74
CA THR A 175 -2.10 23.17 -10.04
C THR A 175 -0.81 23.88 -10.47
N LYS A 176 0.22 23.15 -10.89
CA LYS A 176 1.50 23.74 -11.34
C LYS A 176 1.48 24.18 -12.81
N GLU A 177 0.56 23.68 -13.63
CA GLU A 177 0.39 24.14 -15.01
C GLU A 177 -0.39 25.46 -15.09
N GLU A 178 -1.32 25.71 -14.16
CA GLU A 178 -2.03 27.00 -14.07
C GLU A 178 -1.18 28.12 -13.46
N GLY A 179 -0.27 27.81 -12.52
CA GLY A 179 0.63 28.80 -11.92
C GLY A 179 1.72 29.36 -12.85
N ASN A 180 2.07 28.64 -13.92
CA ASN A 180 3.12 29.06 -14.87
C ASN A 180 2.61 30.02 -15.98
N LEU A 181 1.30 30.31 -16.05
CA LEU A 181 0.73 31.24 -17.03
C LEU A 181 0.58 32.68 -16.49
N ALA A 182 0.81 32.91 -15.20
CA ALA A 182 0.55 34.20 -14.55
C ALA A 182 1.80 35.07 -14.32
N GLU A 183 3.01 34.59 -14.64
CA GLU A 183 4.27 35.26 -14.26
C GLU A 183 5.12 35.75 -15.44
N ASN A 184 4.49 36.04 -16.60
CA ASN A 184 5.19 36.47 -17.82
C ASN A 184 4.66 37.76 -18.45
N GLU A 185 4.11 38.67 -17.64
CA GLU A 185 3.91 40.07 -18.03
C GLU A 185 4.44 41.00 -16.93
N ASP A 186 5.52 41.71 -17.28
CA ASP A 186 6.12 42.92 -16.69
C ASP A 186 7.53 42.78 -16.12
N LYS A 187 8.52 42.81 -17.03
CA LYS A 187 9.75 43.59 -16.84
C LYS A 187 10.18 44.19 -18.18
N GLN A 188 9.62 45.35 -18.51
CA GLN A 188 10.29 46.30 -19.40
C GLN A 188 11.28 47.14 -18.60
N GLU A 189 12.38 47.43 -19.29
CA GLU A 189 13.59 48.10 -18.89
C GLU A 189 13.36 49.50 -18.29
N GLU A 190 14.16 49.86 -17.28
CA GLU A 190 14.62 51.25 -17.18
C GLU A 190 16.05 51.29 -16.59
N GLU A 191 16.86 52.14 -17.21
CA GLU A 191 18.31 52.24 -17.13
C GLU A 191 18.86 52.77 -15.78
N VAL A 192 20.15 52.46 -15.58
CA VAL A 192 21.08 52.88 -14.51
C VAL A 192 21.21 54.43 -14.43
N PRO A 193 21.72 55.01 -13.32
CA PRO A 193 23.17 55.26 -13.30
C PRO A 193 23.89 55.05 -11.96
N GLU A 194 25.20 54.87 -12.13
CA GLU A 194 26.30 54.71 -11.17
C GLU A 194 26.27 55.64 -9.94
N GLN A 195 26.86 55.17 -8.83
CA GLN A 195 27.95 55.90 -8.17
C GLN A 195 28.78 55.01 -7.21
N LYS A 196 30.01 55.47 -7.02
CA LYS A 196 31.24 54.80 -6.60
C LYS A 196 31.62 55.03 -5.12
N ASP A 197 32.55 54.17 -4.68
CA ASP A 197 33.62 54.34 -3.67
C ASP A 197 33.25 54.49 -2.18
N ALA A 198 33.77 53.56 -1.35
CA ALA A 198 34.94 53.77 -0.47
C ALA A 198 34.86 52.95 0.85
N GLU A 199 35.81 52.01 0.99
CA GLU A 199 36.75 51.75 2.11
C GLU A 199 36.35 51.69 3.61
N GLU A 200 37.27 51.03 4.34
CA GLU A 200 37.47 50.87 5.80
C GLU A 200 36.77 49.65 6.44
N GLU A 201 37.44 48.52 6.71
CA GLU A 201 38.63 48.22 7.56
C GLU A 201 38.31 48.09 9.06
N ASN A 202 39.01 47.12 9.69
CA ASN A 202 39.05 46.66 11.10
C ASN A 202 38.22 45.40 11.35
N GLY A 203 38.81 44.21 11.54
CA GLY A 203 39.78 43.90 12.61
C GLY A 203 38.98 43.75 13.91
N TRP A 204 38.97 42.61 14.60
CA TRP A 204 40.06 42.18 15.48
C TRP A 204 40.06 40.66 15.65
N ASP A 205 41.28 40.13 15.68
CA ASP A 205 41.72 38.81 16.12
C ASP A 205 41.38 38.53 17.59
N ASP A 206 41.20 37.25 17.91
CA ASP A 206 42.02 36.47 18.86
C ASP A 206 41.25 35.20 19.25
N GLU A 207 41.69 34.02 18.81
CA GLU A 207 42.78 33.21 19.40
C GLU A 207 42.18 32.16 20.35
N PHE A 208 42.10 30.92 19.85
CA PHE A 208 42.27 29.73 20.69
C PHE A 208 42.86 28.60 19.83
N ASP A 209 44.18 28.57 19.81
CA ASP A 209 44.96 27.38 19.52
C ASP A 209 44.71 26.30 20.59
N ILE A 210 44.69 25.03 20.18
CA ILE A 210 45.71 24.03 20.60
C ILE A 210 45.41 22.67 19.96
N ALA A 211 46.41 22.23 19.19
CA ALA A 211 46.94 20.88 18.95
C ALA A 211 46.18 19.85 18.09
N GLU A 212 46.60 19.80 16.82
CA GLU A 212 47.43 18.72 16.25
C GLU A 212 47.21 17.28 16.72
N VAL A 213 46.77 16.43 15.79
CA VAL A 213 47.51 15.20 15.43
C VAL A 213 47.54 15.10 13.90
N GLU A 214 48.74 15.25 13.34
CA GLU A 214 49.08 15.08 11.93
C GLU A 214 49.19 13.59 11.50
N GLU A 215 48.79 13.38 10.23
CA GLU A 215 49.40 12.55 9.17
C GLU A 215 49.52 11.00 9.35
N ASP A 216 49.41 10.14 8.34
CA ASP A 216 49.61 10.37 6.91
C ASP A 216 48.95 9.35 5.94
N LYS A 217 48.63 9.90 4.76
CA LYS A 217 48.53 9.42 3.36
C LYS A 217 48.44 7.92 3.00
N SER A 218 47.50 7.61 2.09
CA SER A 218 47.88 7.33 0.69
C SER A 218 46.74 7.65 -0.29
N VAL A 219 47.16 8.30 -1.39
CA VAL A 219 46.40 8.78 -2.54
C VAL A 219 46.54 7.75 -3.66
N GLU A 220 45.47 7.46 -4.40
CA GLU A 220 45.61 7.14 -5.82
C GLU A 220 44.37 7.65 -6.58
N GLU A 221 44.63 8.62 -7.45
CA GLU A 221 43.71 9.19 -8.45
C GLU A 221 43.47 8.18 -9.57
N GLU A 222 42.23 8.09 -10.08
CA GLU A 222 42.02 7.89 -11.50
C GLU A 222 40.79 8.67 -11.97
N LYS A 223 41.06 9.80 -12.65
CA LYS A 223 40.12 10.53 -13.49
C LYS A 223 39.92 9.75 -14.78
N LEU A 224 38.67 9.60 -15.23
CA LEU A 224 38.36 9.41 -16.65
C LEU A 224 37.03 10.08 -17.00
N GLU A 225 37.22 11.32 -17.47
CA GLU A 225 36.54 12.05 -18.55
C GLU A 225 35.01 11.94 -18.74
N GLN A 226 34.38 13.09 -18.50
CA GLN A 226 33.20 13.56 -19.21
C GLN A 226 33.44 13.58 -20.72
N ALA A 227 32.61 12.87 -21.48
CA ALA A 227 32.17 13.27 -22.82
C ALA A 227 30.95 12.42 -23.23
N GLN A 228 29.74 12.94 -22.98
CA GLN A 228 28.61 12.92 -23.91
C GLN A 228 27.39 13.59 -23.25
N GLU A 229 27.43 14.93 -23.20
CA GLU A 229 26.22 15.69 -23.44
C GLU A 229 25.87 15.52 -24.92
N SER A 230 24.77 14.82 -25.19
CA SER A 230 23.99 15.02 -26.41
C SER A 230 22.52 14.80 -26.07
N GLU A 231 21.86 15.93 -25.83
CA GLU A 231 20.50 16.23 -26.28
C GLU A 231 19.44 15.13 -26.12
N ALA A 232 18.60 15.25 -25.08
CA ALA A 232 17.14 15.37 -25.18
C ALA A 232 16.45 14.94 -23.87
N ASN A 233 16.15 15.91 -22.98
CA ASN A 233 14.80 16.05 -22.45
C ASN A 233 14.68 17.30 -21.58
N GLY A 234 14.08 18.35 -22.14
CA GLY A 234 13.67 19.55 -21.42
C GLY A 234 12.47 19.28 -20.51
N LYS A 235 12.68 18.53 -19.42
CA LYS A 235 11.78 18.47 -18.27
C LYS A 235 12.54 18.98 -17.07
N SER A 236 11.99 19.96 -16.35
CA SER A 236 12.64 20.49 -15.15
C SER A 236 12.96 19.36 -14.16
N PRO A 237 14.13 19.38 -13.49
CA PRO A 237 14.57 18.32 -12.58
C PRO A 237 13.52 17.98 -11.51
N VAL A 238 12.79 18.98 -11.03
CA VAL A 238 11.67 18.85 -10.09
C VAL A 238 10.55 17.93 -10.62
N LYS A 239 10.13 18.09 -11.88
CA LYS A 239 9.06 17.26 -12.48
C LYS A 239 9.49 15.79 -12.64
N ARG A 240 10.79 15.55 -12.85
CA ARG A 240 11.36 14.20 -12.95
C ARG A 240 11.39 13.54 -11.58
N SER A 241 11.88 14.22 -10.55
CA SER A 241 11.93 13.68 -9.19
C SER A 241 10.54 13.34 -8.63
N GLU A 242 9.56 14.21 -8.82
CA GLU A 242 8.16 13.96 -8.44
C GLU A 242 7.59 12.70 -9.11
N SER A 243 7.84 12.53 -10.40
CA SER A 243 7.38 11.38 -11.17
C SER A 243 8.03 10.08 -10.70
N LEU A 244 9.29 10.14 -10.28
CA LEU A 244 10.01 8.99 -9.74
C LEU A 244 9.54 8.64 -8.33
N SER A 245 9.37 9.63 -7.44
CA SER A 245 8.81 9.43 -6.09
C SER A 245 7.43 8.78 -6.15
N PHE A 246 6.54 9.32 -7.00
CA PHE A 246 5.23 8.73 -7.27
C PHE A 246 5.35 7.29 -7.76
N SER A 247 6.23 7.02 -8.74
CA SER A 247 6.40 5.68 -9.31
C SER A 247 6.80 4.67 -8.26
N VAL A 248 7.74 5.02 -7.39
CA VAL A 248 8.21 4.15 -6.32
C VAL A 248 7.09 3.83 -5.33
N ASN A 249 6.37 4.86 -4.87
CA ASN A 249 5.27 4.71 -3.90
C ASN A 249 4.10 3.90 -4.50
N TYR A 250 3.76 4.17 -5.76
CA TYR A 250 2.74 3.43 -6.51
C TYR A 250 3.10 1.95 -6.63
N LEU A 251 4.33 1.65 -7.05
CA LEU A 251 4.81 0.28 -7.17
C LEU A 251 4.86 -0.44 -5.84
N PHE A 252 5.25 0.25 -4.76
CA PHE A 252 5.28 -0.33 -3.43
C PHE A 252 3.89 -0.77 -2.96
N LEU A 253 2.85 0.04 -3.18
CA LEU A 253 1.47 -0.34 -2.87
C LEU A 253 1.01 -1.56 -3.68
N LEU A 254 1.36 -1.63 -4.97
CA LEU A 254 0.99 -2.76 -5.83
C LEU A 254 1.65 -4.08 -5.42
N GLN A 255 2.83 -4.06 -4.78
CA GLN A 255 3.48 -5.28 -4.28
C GLN A 255 2.60 -6.02 -3.27
N PHE A 256 1.76 -5.32 -2.51
CA PHE A 256 0.82 -5.95 -1.58
C PHE A 256 -0.34 -6.68 -2.26
N CYS A 257 -0.58 -6.41 -3.55
CA CYS A 257 -1.65 -7.03 -4.32
C CYS A 257 -1.18 -8.26 -5.11
N ASN A 258 0.10 -8.64 -5.01
CA ASN A 258 0.75 -9.67 -5.84
C ASN A 258 0.57 -9.44 -7.35
N ASP A 259 0.37 -8.19 -7.76
CA ASP A 259 0.25 -7.86 -9.18
C ASP A 259 1.61 -7.92 -9.86
N ALA A 260 1.64 -8.54 -11.04
CA ALA A 260 2.77 -8.35 -11.92
C ALA A 260 2.88 -6.84 -12.18
N ILE A 261 4.04 -6.27 -11.85
CA ILE A 261 4.28 -4.85 -12.11
C ILE A 261 4.25 -4.64 -13.63
N ASP A 262 3.16 -4.05 -14.08
CA ASP A 262 3.00 -3.69 -15.48
C ASP A 262 3.58 -2.29 -15.71
N LYS A 263 4.75 -2.27 -16.33
CA LYS A 263 5.43 -1.05 -16.78
C LYS A 263 4.54 -0.22 -17.71
N SER A 264 3.63 -0.84 -18.46
CA SER A 264 2.74 -0.14 -19.39
C SER A 264 1.72 0.74 -18.67
N THR A 265 1.17 0.25 -17.55
CA THR A 265 0.24 1.02 -16.70
C THR A 265 0.94 2.21 -16.06
N LEU A 266 2.17 2.03 -15.57
CA LEU A 266 2.94 3.12 -14.98
C LEU A 266 3.29 4.22 -16.00
N LYS A 267 3.62 3.85 -17.24
CA LYS A 267 3.89 4.79 -18.34
C LYS A 267 2.67 5.63 -18.75
N GLN A 268 1.45 5.18 -18.48
CA GLN A 268 0.26 6.01 -18.71
C GLN A 268 0.15 7.15 -17.69
N LEU A 269 0.82 7.04 -16.53
CA LEU A 269 0.77 8.01 -15.44
C LEU A 269 1.99 8.93 -15.42
N VAL A 270 3.18 8.38 -15.70
CA VAL A 270 4.46 9.10 -15.64
C VAL A 270 5.20 9.07 -16.97
N SER A 271 5.93 10.15 -17.25
CA SER A 271 6.77 10.25 -18.45
C SER A 271 8.25 10.14 -18.06
N VAL A 272 8.66 8.90 -17.79
CA VAL A 272 10.01 8.49 -17.33
C VAL A 272 10.58 7.44 -18.29
N ASP A 273 11.89 7.46 -18.50
CA ASP A 273 12.58 6.53 -19.40
C ASP A 273 12.53 5.08 -18.89
N ASP A 274 12.56 4.15 -19.84
CA ASP A 274 12.42 2.72 -19.58
C ASP A 274 13.51 2.17 -18.66
N SER A 275 14.75 2.55 -18.87
CA SER A 275 15.89 2.09 -18.07
C SER A 275 15.77 2.52 -16.60
N ILE A 276 15.29 3.74 -16.36
CA ILE A 276 15.09 4.26 -15.01
C ILE A 276 13.92 3.54 -14.33
N LEU A 277 12.83 3.31 -15.05
CA LEU A 277 11.70 2.54 -14.53
C LEU A 277 12.11 1.11 -14.17
N ASP A 278 12.99 0.46 -14.95
CA ASP A 278 13.47 -0.88 -14.62
C ASP A 278 14.30 -0.88 -13.33
N ILE A 279 15.15 0.12 -13.13
CA ILE A 279 15.91 0.32 -11.87
C ILE A 279 14.95 0.50 -10.69
N VAL A 280 13.93 1.35 -10.84
CA VAL A 280 12.92 1.60 -9.81
C VAL A 280 12.14 0.34 -9.46
N ILE A 281 11.65 -0.39 -10.47
CA ILE A 281 10.90 -1.64 -10.30
C ILE A 281 11.75 -2.68 -9.56
N GLN A 282 13.01 -2.86 -9.98
CA GLN A 282 13.92 -3.79 -9.34
C GLN A 282 14.23 -3.38 -7.90
N GLY A 283 14.46 -2.09 -7.65
CA GLY A 283 14.72 -1.51 -6.33
C GLY A 283 13.57 -1.74 -5.37
N VAL A 284 12.36 -1.32 -5.75
CA VAL A 284 11.15 -1.48 -4.92
C VAL A 284 10.81 -2.94 -4.70
N THR A 285 10.93 -3.79 -5.71
CA THR A 285 10.71 -5.24 -5.58
C THR A 285 11.69 -5.87 -4.60
N SER A 286 12.97 -5.51 -4.70
CA SER A 286 14.02 -6.03 -3.81
C SER A 286 13.82 -5.56 -2.37
N TYR A 287 13.45 -4.28 -2.20
CA TYR A 287 13.11 -3.70 -0.91
C TYR A 287 11.91 -4.42 -0.28
N TYR A 288 10.81 -4.58 -1.01
CA TYR A 288 9.61 -5.25 -0.53
C TYR A 288 9.90 -6.70 -0.12
N LYS A 289 10.59 -7.47 -0.98
CA LYS A 289 10.97 -8.86 -0.67
C LYS A 289 11.80 -8.98 0.60
N SER A 290 12.73 -8.05 0.82
CA SER A 290 13.60 -8.05 2.01
C SER A 290 12.84 -7.74 3.29
N ASN A 291 11.73 -6.98 3.20
CA ASN A 291 10.93 -6.54 4.34
C ASN A 291 9.55 -7.23 4.42
N LYS A 292 9.28 -8.23 3.58
CA LYS A 292 7.94 -8.84 3.43
C LYS A 292 7.37 -9.31 4.78
N ASN A 293 8.21 -9.92 5.61
CA ASN A 293 7.82 -10.46 6.92
C ASN A 293 7.33 -9.40 7.90
N VAL A 294 7.77 -8.15 7.75
CA VAL A 294 7.35 -7.03 8.61
C VAL A 294 5.88 -6.68 8.34
N TYR A 295 5.38 -7.00 7.15
CA TYR A 295 4.02 -6.69 6.74
C TYR A 295 3.11 -7.92 6.66
N LEU A 296 3.38 -8.95 7.48
CA LEU A 296 2.83 -10.30 7.29
C LEU A 296 1.33 -10.32 6.96
N PRO A 297 0.42 -9.67 7.72
CA PRO A 297 -1.03 -9.70 7.44
C PRO A 297 -1.41 -9.08 6.09
N LEU A 298 -0.63 -8.12 5.61
CA LEU A 298 -0.84 -7.45 4.33
C LEU A 298 -0.15 -8.18 3.17
N SER A 299 0.85 -9.01 3.47
CA SER A 299 1.70 -9.70 2.49
C SER A 299 1.25 -11.13 2.14
N LEU A 300 0.15 -11.57 2.76
CA LEU A 300 -0.54 -12.82 2.49
C LEU A 300 -1.01 -12.92 1.03
#